data_AF-A0A5K0V7A9-F1
#
_entry.id   AF-A0A5K0V7A9-F1
#
_cell.length_a   1.000
_cell.length_b   1.000
_cell.length_c   1.000
_cell.angle_alpha   90.00
_cell.angle_beta   90.00
_cell.angle_gamma   90.00
#
_symmetry.space_group_name_H-M   'P 1'
#
loop_
_entity.id
_entity.type
_entity.pdbx_description
1 polymer ?
#
loop_
_entity_poly.entity_id
_entity_poly.type
_entity_poly.pdbx_seq_one_letter_code
_entity_poly.pdbx_strand_id
1 'polypeptide(L)'
;EEIWKSPKLIKQDVTDRVAKDWPKEYREVVEHSDLDTLTQAPLFFRSPLSLLFGNLSRGSVTVAGDALHPMTSDIGQGGCTALEDAVVLARNLSLALRKNGKIEFDHKAIEEGLRKYGNERRWRSAALIAYAYLSGWVQSQPWRLVKMFRDKICYGLMFNRFVDLVDYNSGELPSFKLA
;
A
#
# COMPACT_ATOMS: atom_id res chain seq x y z
N GLU A 1 15.75 20.93 -19.49
CA GLU A 1 14.31 20.75 -19.26
C GLU A 1 14.11 19.49 -18.43
N GLU A 2 13.35 19.54 -17.34
CA GLU A 2 13.07 18.33 -16.55
C GLU A 2 12.26 17.35 -17.40
N ILE A 3 12.81 16.17 -17.69
CA ILE A 3 12.25 15.15 -18.59
C ILE A 3 10.77 14.84 -18.26
N TRP A 4 10.42 14.86 -16.96
CA TRP A 4 9.10 14.58 -16.41
C TRP A 4 8.00 15.61 -16.77
N LYS A 5 8.35 16.75 -17.37
CA LYS A 5 7.38 17.80 -17.76
C LYS A 5 6.96 17.76 -19.22
N SER A 6 7.61 16.96 -20.05
CA SER A 6 7.29 16.85 -21.48
C SER A 6 6.85 15.43 -21.82
N PRO A 7 5.56 15.20 -22.11
CA PRO A 7 5.05 13.89 -22.54
C PRO A 7 5.86 13.25 -23.68
N LYS A 8 6.37 14.08 -24.61
CA LYS A 8 7.25 13.61 -25.69
C LYS A 8 8.57 13.06 -25.16
N LEU A 9 9.21 13.75 -24.22
CA LEU A 9 10.47 13.30 -23.60
C LEU A 9 10.26 12.06 -22.72
N ILE A 10 9.13 11.97 -22.00
CA ILE A 10 8.75 10.79 -21.22
C ILE A 10 8.64 9.57 -22.13
N LYS A 11 7.86 9.69 -23.21
CA LYS A 11 7.65 8.61 -24.17
C LYS A 11 8.96 8.18 -24.85
N GLN A 12 9.81 9.14 -25.21
CA GLN A 12 11.15 8.86 -25.76
C GLN A 12 12.03 8.12 -24.75
N ASP A 13 12.14 8.58 -23.50
CA ASP A 13 12.96 7.94 -22.47
C ASP A 13 12.50 6.49 -22.20
N VAL A 14 11.18 6.26 -22.09
CA VAL A 14 10.62 4.91 -21.92
C VAL A 14 10.94 4.03 -23.14
N THR A 15 10.78 4.55 -24.36
CA THR A 15 11.03 3.78 -25.59
C THR A 15 12.51 3.42 -25.75
N ASP A 16 13.41 4.35 -25.44
CA ASP A 16 14.85 4.21 -25.69
C ASP A 16 15.57 3.43 -24.59
N ARG A 17 15.09 3.49 -23.34
CA ARG A 17 15.75 2.87 -22.19
C ARG A 17 15.02 1.66 -21.64
N VAL A 18 13.70 1.75 -21.49
CA VAL A 18 12.91 0.73 -20.77
C VAL A 18 12.40 -0.33 -21.74
N ALA A 19 11.74 0.09 -22.82
CA ALA A 19 11.08 -0.77 -23.79
C ALA A 19 12.00 -1.21 -24.95
N LYS A 20 13.29 -0.83 -24.92
CA LYS A 20 14.24 -1.08 -26.01
C LYS A 20 14.29 -2.54 -26.44
N ASP A 21 14.31 -3.44 -25.46
CA ASP A 21 14.44 -4.90 -25.63
C ASP A 21 13.14 -5.65 -25.33
N TRP A 22 11.99 -4.96 -25.31
CA TRP A 22 10.69 -5.59 -25.09
C TRP A 22 10.18 -6.29 -26.36
N PRO A 23 9.33 -7.33 -26.21
CA PRO A 23 8.60 -7.88 -27.35
C PRO A 23 7.78 -6.80 -28.06
N LYS A 24 7.57 -6.99 -29.37
CA LYS A 24 6.99 -5.98 -30.27
C LYS A 24 5.64 -5.49 -29.76
N GLU A 25 4.81 -6.41 -29.25
CA GLU A 25 3.46 -6.13 -28.77
C GLU A 25 3.47 -5.14 -27.60
N TYR A 26 4.43 -5.24 -26.68
CA TYR A 26 4.55 -4.30 -25.56
C TYR A 26 5.15 -2.96 -25.98
N ARG A 27 6.04 -2.96 -26.97
CA ARG A 27 6.59 -1.72 -27.55
C ARG A 27 5.50 -0.91 -28.24
N GLU A 28 4.64 -1.59 -29.01
CA GLU A 28 3.50 -0.97 -29.68
C GLU A 28 2.54 -0.29 -28.68
N VAL A 29 2.34 -0.86 -27.49
CA VAL A 29 1.54 -0.21 -26.42
C VAL A 29 2.14 1.12 -25.98
N VAL A 30 3.47 1.18 -25.80
CA VAL A 30 4.18 2.42 -25.44
C VAL A 30 4.08 3.42 -26.60
N GLU A 31 4.28 2.97 -27.84
CA GLU A 31 4.23 3.81 -29.04
C GLU A 31 2.85 4.39 -29.33
N HIS A 32 1.77 3.71 -28.95
CA HIS A 32 0.40 4.19 -29.10
C HIS A 32 -0.12 4.97 -27.88
N SER A 33 0.69 5.19 -26.85
CA SER A 33 0.30 6.01 -25.70
C SER A 33 0.02 7.46 -26.12
N ASP A 34 -1.15 7.96 -25.74
CA ASP A 34 -1.61 9.32 -26.00
C ASP A 34 -0.79 10.34 -25.21
N LEU A 35 -0.21 11.32 -25.91
CA LEU A 35 0.66 12.33 -25.31
C LEU A 35 -0.13 13.33 -24.45
N ASP A 36 -1.43 13.50 -24.69
CA ASP A 36 -2.26 14.46 -23.96
C ASP A 36 -2.63 13.95 -22.55
N THR A 37 -2.56 12.63 -22.34
CA THR A 37 -2.90 11.97 -21.06
C THR A 37 -1.69 11.33 -20.37
N LEU A 38 -0.55 11.26 -21.05
CA LEU A 38 0.67 10.68 -20.50
C LEU A 38 1.21 11.51 -19.35
N THR A 39 1.30 10.87 -18.18
CA THR A 39 1.87 11.45 -16.97
C THR A 39 2.94 10.51 -16.41
N GLN A 40 3.89 11.09 -15.68
CA GLN A 40 4.92 10.34 -15.01
C GLN A 40 5.06 10.88 -13.59
N ALA A 41 4.89 10.00 -12.61
CA ALA A 41 5.00 10.34 -11.20
C ALA A 41 6.09 9.49 -10.55
N PRO A 42 6.95 10.08 -9.70
CA PRO A 42 7.86 9.30 -8.88
C PRO A 42 7.09 8.40 -7.91
N LEU A 43 7.53 7.14 -7.79
CA LEU A 43 7.00 6.21 -6.81
C LEU A 43 7.70 6.43 -5.47
N PHE A 44 6.91 6.74 -4.45
CA PHE A 44 7.39 6.88 -3.07
C PHE A 44 6.72 5.84 -2.17
N PHE A 45 7.44 5.44 -1.13
CA PHE A 45 6.92 4.58 -0.08
C PHE A 45 7.50 5.00 1.27
N ARG A 46 6.84 4.60 2.36
CA ARG A 46 7.33 4.84 3.72
C ARG A 46 8.20 3.67 4.18
N SER A 47 9.34 3.95 4.82
CA SER A 47 10.16 2.90 5.42
C SER A 47 9.35 2.07 6.43
N PRO A 48 9.29 0.72 6.32
CA PRO A 48 8.60 -0.13 7.30
C PRO A 48 9.10 0.06 8.73
N LEU A 49 10.39 0.35 8.91
CA LEU A 49 10.98 0.58 10.24
C LEU A 49 10.39 1.82 10.92
N SER A 50 10.04 2.86 10.14
CA SER A 50 9.41 4.07 10.69
C SER A 50 8.01 3.80 11.25
N LEU A 51 7.29 2.81 10.71
CA LEU A 51 6.01 2.36 11.25
C LEU A 51 6.19 1.53 12.52
N LEU A 52 7.16 0.61 12.51
CA LEU A 52 7.42 -0.30 13.63
C LEU A 52 7.87 0.44 14.89
N PHE A 53 8.72 1.46 14.74
CA PHE A 53 9.30 2.21 15.86
C PHE A 53 8.70 3.61 16.05
N GLY A 54 7.81 4.05 15.16
CA GLY A 54 7.18 5.36 15.21
C GLY A 54 5.87 5.40 16.01
N ASN A 55 5.50 6.62 16.40
CA ASN A 55 4.20 6.93 16.97
C ASN A 55 3.17 7.12 15.84
N LEU A 56 2.08 6.36 15.90
CA LEU A 56 1.01 6.38 14.87
C LEU A 56 -0.21 7.21 15.29
N SER A 57 -0.23 7.68 16.53
CA SER A 57 -1.26 8.56 17.06
C SER A 57 -0.64 9.58 18.01
N ARG A 58 -1.29 10.73 18.14
CA ARG A 58 -0.95 11.78 19.10
C ARG A 58 -2.24 12.42 19.62
N GLY A 59 -2.58 12.16 20.88
CA GLY A 59 -3.87 12.56 21.44
C GLY A 59 -5.02 11.97 20.62
N SER A 60 -5.98 12.81 20.24
CA SER A 60 -7.14 12.42 19.43
C SER A 60 -6.90 12.45 17.92
N VAL A 61 -5.65 12.31 17.45
CA VAL A 61 -5.28 12.31 16.02
C VAL A 61 -4.48 11.06 15.66
N THR A 62 -4.80 10.44 14.53
CA THR A 62 -4.05 9.34 13.91
C THR A 62 -4.05 9.48 12.38
N VAL A 63 -3.32 8.61 11.68
CA VAL A 63 -3.25 8.56 10.22
C VAL A 63 -3.75 7.21 9.68
N ALA A 64 -4.28 7.20 8.47
CA ALA A 64 -4.80 6.02 7.77
C ALA A 64 -4.52 6.13 6.26
N GLY A 65 -4.67 5.03 5.53
CA GLY A 65 -4.41 4.97 4.09
C GLY A 65 -2.97 5.36 3.74
N ASP A 66 -2.78 6.04 2.61
CA ASP A 66 -1.46 6.48 2.16
C ASP A 66 -0.77 7.47 3.11
N ALA A 67 -1.49 8.10 4.04
CA ALA A 67 -0.85 8.92 5.08
C ALA A 67 -0.16 8.05 6.16
N LEU A 68 -0.64 6.82 6.36
CA LEU A 68 -0.06 5.83 7.26
C LEU A 68 0.96 4.94 6.53
N HIS A 69 0.57 4.37 5.40
CA HIS A 69 1.29 3.27 4.76
C HIS A 69 1.45 3.43 3.24
N PRO A 70 1.98 4.57 2.74
CA PRO A 70 2.22 4.71 1.31
C PRO A 70 3.20 3.62 0.88
N MET A 71 2.80 2.87 -0.14
CA MET A 71 3.50 1.70 -0.66
C MET A 71 3.59 1.77 -2.18
N THR A 72 4.53 1.04 -2.76
CA THR A 72 4.60 0.92 -4.21
C THR A 72 3.41 0.10 -4.73
N SER A 73 3.02 0.33 -5.98
CA SER A 73 1.85 -0.30 -6.58
C SER A 73 2.05 -1.77 -6.99
N ASP A 74 3.25 -2.33 -6.76
CA ASP A 74 3.70 -3.65 -7.23
C ASP A 74 2.83 -4.84 -6.79
N ILE A 75 1.96 -4.63 -5.79
CA ILE A 75 1.05 -5.65 -5.26
C ILE A 75 -0.43 -5.22 -5.29
N GLY A 76 -0.72 -3.99 -5.75
CA GLY A 76 -2.08 -3.49 -5.88
C GLY A 76 -2.89 -3.36 -4.57
N GLN A 77 -2.24 -3.33 -3.41
CA GLN A 77 -2.93 -3.41 -2.10
C GLN A 77 -3.22 -2.08 -1.41
N GLY A 78 -2.70 -0.94 -1.90
CA GLY A 78 -2.85 0.35 -1.20
C GLY A 78 -4.31 0.71 -0.87
N GLY A 79 -5.17 0.65 -1.88
CA GLY A 79 -6.62 0.93 -1.72
C GLY A 79 -7.32 -0.07 -0.80
N CYS A 80 -7.06 -1.37 -0.95
CA CYS A 80 -7.62 -2.41 -0.08
C CYS A 80 -7.20 -2.20 1.38
N THR A 81 -5.93 -1.86 1.60
CA THR A 81 -5.37 -1.59 2.94
C THR A 81 -6.02 -0.35 3.57
N ALA A 82 -6.36 0.67 2.79
CA ALA A 82 -7.12 1.82 3.27
C ALA A 82 -8.56 1.44 3.70
N LEU A 83 -9.19 0.48 3.02
CA LEU A 83 -10.49 -0.05 3.43
C LEU A 83 -10.39 -0.90 4.71
N GLU A 84 -9.34 -1.73 4.84
CA GLU A 84 -9.04 -2.43 6.09
C GLU A 84 -8.87 -1.43 7.25
N ASP A 85 -8.15 -0.32 7.03
CA ASP A 85 -7.98 0.71 8.05
C ASP A 85 -9.33 1.28 8.50
N ALA A 86 -10.26 1.54 7.57
CA ALA A 86 -11.57 2.08 7.91
C ALA A 86 -12.34 1.15 8.85
N VAL A 87 -12.33 -0.17 8.57
CA VAL A 87 -12.99 -1.18 9.42
C VAL A 87 -12.33 -1.26 10.79
N VAL A 88 -10.99 -1.40 10.83
CA VAL A 88 -10.24 -1.54 12.08
C VAL A 88 -10.34 -0.27 12.93
N LEU A 89 -10.32 0.91 12.32
CA LEU A 89 -10.48 2.19 12.99
C LEU A 89 -11.87 2.31 13.61
N ALA A 90 -12.93 2.07 12.83
CA ALA A 90 -14.31 2.15 13.31
C ALA A 90 -14.57 1.14 14.45
N ARG A 91 -14.05 -0.09 14.33
CA ARG A 91 -14.15 -1.10 15.38
C ARG A 91 -13.43 -0.69 16.66
N ASN A 92 -12.19 -0.22 16.58
CA ASN A 92 -11.43 0.18 17.76
C ASN A 92 -12.00 1.43 18.44
N LEU A 93 -12.46 2.42 17.67
CA LEU A 93 -13.12 3.60 18.22
C LEU A 93 -14.45 3.26 18.90
N SER A 94 -15.31 2.49 18.23
CA SER A 94 -16.62 2.13 18.78
C SER A 94 -16.52 1.31 20.07
N LEU A 95 -15.54 0.40 20.16
CA LEU A 95 -15.26 -0.34 21.38
C LEU A 95 -14.75 0.58 22.51
N ALA A 96 -13.92 1.57 22.20
CA ALA A 96 -13.37 2.48 23.20
C ALA A 96 -14.40 3.50 23.71
N LEU A 97 -15.27 4.00 22.83
CA LEU A 97 -16.33 4.96 23.16
C LEU A 97 -17.49 4.33 23.94
N ARG A 98 -17.61 3.01 23.94
CA ARG A 98 -18.71 2.31 24.62
C ARG A 98 -18.40 2.14 26.10
N LYS A 99 -19.21 2.76 26.96
CA LYS A 99 -19.22 2.56 28.41
C LYS A 99 -20.64 2.23 28.86
N ASN A 100 -20.82 1.13 29.58
CA ASN A 100 -22.12 0.72 30.16
C ASN A 100 -23.31 0.72 29.16
N GLY A 101 -23.06 0.34 27.90
CA GLY A 101 -24.09 0.30 26.86
C GLY A 101 -24.45 1.65 26.22
N LYS A 102 -23.78 2.75 26.61
CA LYS A 102 -23.92 4.08 26.00
C LYS A 102 -22.64 4.48 25.27
N ILE A 103 -22.79 5.35 24.27
CA ILE A 103 -21.66 5.98 23.59
C ILE A 103 -21.31 7.25 24.36
N GLU A 104 -20.09 7.32 24.88
CA GLU A 104 -19.57 8.48 25.59
C GLU A 104 -18.35 9.04 24.85
N PHE A 105 -18.45 10.28 24.38
CA PHE A 105 -17.37 10.99 23.70
C PHE A 105 -16.40 11.62 24.71
N ASP A 106 -15.61 10.76 25.34
CA ASP A 106 -14.51 11.13 26.24
C ASP A 106 -13.18 11.20 25.44
N HIS A 107 -12.43 12.29 25.59
CA HIS A 107 -11.13 12.46 24.93
C HIS A 107 -10.17 11.29 25.19
N LYS A 108 -10.16 10.74 26.41
CA LYS A 108 -9.31 9.59 26.76
C LYS A 108 -9.75 8.32 26.04
N ALA A 109 -11.06 8.12 25.87
CA ALA A 109 -11.60 7.00 25.13
C ALA A 109 -11.25 7.08 23.64
N ILE A 110 -11.34 8.27 23.04
CA ILE A 110 -10.93 8.51 21.65
C ILE A 110 -9.44 8.19 21.48
N GLU A 111 -8.58 8.77 22.31
CA GLU A 111 -7.13 8.54 22.23
C GLU A 111 -6.79 7.05 22.38
N GLU A 112 -7.45 6.35 23.30
CA GLU A 112 -7.24 4.91 23.45
C GLU A 112 -7.70 4.11 22.22
N GLY A 113 -8.85 4.44 21.63
CA GLY A 113 -9.33 3.81 20.40
C GLY A 113 -8.36 4.01 19.23
N LEU A 114 -7.88 5.23 19.03
CA LEU A 114 -6.90 5.55 17.98
C LEU A 114 -5.55 4.84 18.21
N ARG A 115 -5.10 4.77 19.46
CA ARG A 115 -3.87 4.05 19.81
C ARG A 115 -4.00 2.55 19.53
N LYS A 116 -5.14 1.94 19.86
CA LYS A 116 -5.41 0.52 19.57
C LYS A 116 -5.45 0.25 18.08
N TYR A 117 -6.14 1.09 17.30
CA TYR A 117 -6.11 1.07 15.84
C TYR A 117 -4.67 1.11 15.30
N GLY A 118 -3.88 2.11 15.71
CA GLY A 118 -2.50 2.25 15.23
C GLY A 118 -1.64 1.02 15.56
N ASN A 119 -1.77 0.49 16.78
CA ASN A 119 -1.04 -0.72 17.19
C ASN A 119 -1.41 -1.95 16.37
N GLU A 120 -2.69 -2.13 16.06
CA GLU A 120 -3.19 -3.25 15.24
C GLU A 120 -2.68 -3.14 13.79
N ARG A 121 -2.71 -1.93 13.23
CA ARG A 121 -2.31 -1.68 11.84
C ARG A 121 -0.79 -1.61 11.63
N ARG A 122 0.00 -1.42 12.69
CA ARG A 122 1.46 -1.24 12.62
C ARG A 122 2.17 -2.36 11.84
N TRP A 123 2.05 -3.60 12.32
CA TRP A 123 2.75 -4.74 11.71
C TRP A 123 2.20 -5.07 10.33
N ARG A 124 0.88 -5.00 10.18
CA ARG A 124 0.18 -5.22 8.91
C ARG A 124 0.65 -4.26 7.82
N SER A 125 0.68 -2.97 8.12
CA SER A 125 1.15 -1.90 7.22
C SER A 125 2.63 -2.07 6.87
N ALA A 126 3.47 -2.33 7.87
CA ALA A 126 4.90 -2.52 7.66
C ALA A 126 5.21 -3.73 6.75
N ALA A 127 4.49 -4.84 6.96
CA ALA A 127 4.62 -6.04 6.14
C ALA A 127 4.22 -5.79 4.68
N LEU A 128 3.10 -5.10 4.45
CA LEU A 128 2.63 -4.76 3.11
C LEU A 128 3.63 -3.89 2.35
N ILE A 129 4.16 -2.85 2.97
CA ILE A 129 5.14 -1.97 2.31
C ILE A 129 6.42 -2.74 1.99
N ALA A 130 6.92 -3.54 2.92
CA ALA A 130 8.11 -4.37 2.69
C ALA A 130 7.88 -5.35 1.53
N TYR A 131 6.70 -5.98 1.49
CA TYR A 131 6.34 -6.93 0.46
C TYR A 131 6.17 -6.27 -0.91
N ALA A 132 5.53 -5.10 -0.97
CA ALA A 132 5.42 -4.29 -2.19
C ALA A 132 6.81 -3.92 -2.75
N TYR A 133 7.70 -3.42 -1.89
CA TYR A 133 9.07 -3.08 -2.28
C TYR A 133 9.86 -4.29 -2.80
N LEU A 134 9.80 -5.42 -2.09
CA LEU A 134 10.48 -6.65 -2.50
C LEU A 134 9.91 -7.17 -3.82
N SER A 135 8.60 -7.09 -4.03
CA SER A 135 7.94 -7.45 -5.28
C SER A 135 8.48 -6.60 -6.44
N GLY A 136 8.50 -5.27 -6.31
CA GLY A 136 9.03 -4.38 -7.35
C GLY A 136 10.52 -4.60 -7.62
N TRP A 137 11.31 -4.83 -6.57
CA TRP A 137 12.72 -5.17 -6.71
C TRP A 137 12.91 -6.46 -7.51
N VAL A 138 12.15 -7.52 -7.20
CA VAL A 138 12.21 -8.82 -7.92
C VAL A 138 11.76 -8.68 -9.37
N GLN A 139 10.70 -7.91 -9.64
CA GLN A 139 10.14 -7.71 -10.98
C GLN A 139 11.12 -6.96 -11.89
N SER A 140 11.88 -6.00 -11.36
CA SER A 140 12.78 -5.12 -12.12
C SER A 140 14.16 -5.72 -12.43
N GLN A 141 14.53 -6.90 -11.90
CA GLN A 141 15.89 -7.44 -12.08
C GLN A 141 16.18 -7.85 -13.54
N PRO A 142 17.25 -7.31 -14.18
CA PRO A 142 17.56 -7.62 -15.58
C PRO A 142 18.27 -8.96 -15.77
N TRP A 143 18.78 -9.58 -14.71
CA TRP A 143 19.71 -10.71 -14.81
C TRP A 143 18.95 -12.02 -15.08
N ARG A 144 19.36 -12.75 -16.12
CA ARG A 144 18.70 -14.00 -16.55
C ARG A 144 18.57 -15.04 -15.43
N LEU A 145 19.59 -15.18 -14.59
CA LEU A 145 19.55 -16.11 -13.45
C LEU A 145 18.53 -15.67 -12.38
N VAL A 146 18.41 -14.37 -12.13
CA VAL A 146 17.42 -13.83 -11.21
C VAL A 146 16.01 -13.96 -11.81
N LYS A 147 15.83 -13.79 -13.12
CA LYS A 147 14.57 -14.08 -13.81
C LYS A 147 14.18 -15.55 -13.68
N MET A 148 15.10 -16.48 -13.90
CA MET A 148 14.81 -17.92 -13.73
C MET A 148 14.50 -18.30 -12.28
N PHE A 149 15.25 -17.75 -11.33
CA PHE A 149 14.99 -17.93 -9.90
C PHE A 149 13.64 -17.32 -9.49
N ARG A 150 13.34 -16.13 -9.99
CA ARG A 150 12.05 -15.46 -9.81
C ARG A 150 10.90 -16.32 -10.33
N ASP A 151 11.02 -16.78 -11.57
CA ASP A 151 9.95 -17.47 -12.28
C ASP A 151 9.67 -18.87 -11.68
N LYS A 152 10.69 -19.55 -11.15
CA LYS A 152 10.55 -20.90 -10.58
C LYS A 152 10.36 -20.95 -9.06
N ILE A 153 10.98 -20.04 -8.31
CA ILE A 153 11.09 -20.11 -6.85
C ILE A 153 10.37 -18.94 -6.19
N CYS A 154 10.66 -17.70 -6.62
CA CYS A 154 10.02 -16.53 -6.00
C CYS A 154 8.52 -16.54 -6.23
N TYR A 155 8.01 -16.67 -7.46
CA TYR A 155 6.55 -16.63 -7.66
C TYR A 155 5.84 -17.78 -6.93
N GLY A 156 6.41 -18.99 -6.88
CA GLY A 156 5.82 -20.09 -6.11
C GLY A 156 5.73 -19.83 -4.59
N LEU A 157 6.81 -19.31 -3.99
CA LEU A 157 6.85 -19.02 -2.54
C LEU A 157 6.13 -17.72 -2.18
N MET A 158 6.27 -16.69 -3.02
CA MET A 158 5.66 -15.38 -2.84
C MET A 158 4.16 -15.45 -3.07
N PHE A 159 3.66 -16.27 -4.00
CA PHE A 159 2.23 -16.36 -4.26
C PHE A 159 1.44 -16.87 -3.06
N ASN A 160 1.88 -17.94 -2.40
CA ASN A 160 1.18 -18.43 -1.19
C ASN A 160 1.22 -17.38 -0.07
N ARG A 161 2.38 -16.76 0.16
CA ARG A 161 2.50 -15.67 1.14
C ARG A 161 1.70 -14.44 0.76
N PHE A 162 1.52 -14.15 -0.53
CA PHE A 162 0.68 -13.07 -1.03
C PHE A 162 -0.79 -13.37 -0.74
N VAL A 163 -1.25 -14.59 -1.01
CA VAL A 163 -2.62 -15.01 -0.70
C VAL A 163 -2.90 -14.85 0.80
N ASP A 164 -2.01 -15.33 1.66
CA ASP A 164 -2.12 -15.14 3.12
C ASP A 164 -2.10 -13.64 3.53
N LEU A 165 -1.34 -12.82 2.79
CA LEU A 165 -1.24 -11.38 3.03
C LEU A 165 -2.49 -10.63 2.54
N VAL A 166 -3.18 -11.12 1.51
CA VAL A 166 -4.41 -10.51 0.96
C VAL A 166 -5.65 -10.98 1.71
N ASP A 167 -5.66 -12.22 2.18
CA ASP A 167 -6.75 -12.78 2.99
C ASP A 167 -6.66 -12.30 4.45
N TYR A 168 -6.79 -10.99 4.63
CA TYR A 168 -6.72 -10.33 5.91
C TYR A 168 -8.12 -10.09 6.50
N ASN A 169 -8.40 -10.75 7.63
CA ASN A 169 -9.62 -10.52 8.37
C ASN A 169 -9.52 -9.23 9.22
N SER A 170 -10.19 -8.16 8.78
CA SER A 170 -10.32 -6.90 9.52
C SER A 170 -11.30 -6.97 10.70
N GLY A 171 -11.88 -8.15 10.94
CA GLY A 171 -12.94 -8.47 11.89
C GLY A 171 -14.25 -7.74 11.62
N GLU A 172 -15.19 -7.90 12.54
CA GLU A 172 -16.55 -7.41 12.36
C GLU A 172 -16.73 -6.01 12.94
N LEU A 173 -17.48 -5.18 12.22
CA LEU A 173 -18.02 -3.97 12.79
C LEU A 173 -19.07 -4.35 13.83
N PRO A 174 -19.00 -3.80 15.04
CA PRO A 174 -19.97 -4.14 16.04
C PRO A 174 -21.36 -3.64 15.63
N SER A 175 -22.34 -4.54 15.63
CA SER A 175 -23.71 -4.24 15.27
C SER A 175 -24.40 -3.52 16.42
N PHE A 176 -24.68 -2.23 16.22
CA PHE A 176 -25.42 -1.43 17.19
C PHE A 176 -26.64 -0.81 16.54
N LYS A 177 -27.77 -0.82 17.25
CA LYS A 177 -28.88 0.06 16.95
C LYS A 177 -28.49 1.45 17.42
N LEU A 178 -28.35 2.41 16.49
CA LEU A 178 -28.41 3.82 16.84
C LEU A 178 -29.82 4.05 17.41
N ALA A 179 -29.90 4.32 18.70
CA ALA A 179 -31.13 4.68 19.39
C ALA A 179 -31.55 6.11 19.01
#